data_AF-A0A1S1J9C1-F1
#
_entry.id   AF-A0A1S1J9C1-F1
#
_cell.length_a   1.000
_cell.length_b   1.000
_cell.length_c   1.000
_cell.angle_alpha   90.00
_cell.angle_beta   90.00
_cell.angle_gamma   90.00
#
_symmetry.space_group_name_H-M   'P 1'
#
loop_
_entity.id
_entity.type
_entity.pdbx_description
1 polymer ?
#
loop_
_entity_poly.entity_id
_entity_poly.type
_entity_poly.pdbx_seq_one_letter_code
_entity_poly.pdbx_strand_id
1 'polypeptide(L)'
;MTNTEKTKHAEAKDAISATKRTPKILTVRHVKTYSFYRASRCPSIFRPRPKELPQIRLSGNWLQNAGFTIDRNLTITVMKNMLIIRPAKEIEN
;
A
#
# COMPACT_ATOMS: atom_id res chain seq x y z
N MET A 1 61.43 11.24 -10.82
CA MET A 1 61.21 10.12 -9.88
C MET A 1 61.16 10.77 -8.49
N THR A 2 60.11 10.74 -7.69
CA THR A 2 59.13 9.70 -7.39
C THR A 2 57.79 10.32 -6.97
N ASN A 3 56.70 9.62 -7.31
CA ASN A 3 55.32 10.02 -7.07
C ASN A 3 54.93 9.75 -5.61
N THR A 4 54.26 10.69 -4.95
CA THR A 4 53.57 10.47 -3.67
C THR A 4 52.08 10.29 -3.93
N GLU A 5 51.64 9.05 -3.81
CA GLU A 5 50.25 8.62 -3.98
C GLU A 5 49.36 9.03 -2.81
N LYS A 6 48.07 9.24 -3.13
CA LYS A 6 46.88 8.84 -2.36
C LYS A 6 46.75 9.37 -0.92
N THR A 7 45.86 10.35 -0.73
CA THR A 7 44.68 10.18 0.17
C THR A 7 43.69 11.34 0.00
N LYS A 8 42.72 11.22 -0.92
CA LYS A 8 41.53 12.09 -0.99
C LYS A 8 40.26 11.32 -1.39
N HIS A 9 40.14 10.05 -0.98
CA HIS A 9 38.99 9.20 -1.33
C HIS A 9 38.07 8.86 -0.14
N ALA A 10 38.20 9.53 1.01
CA ALA A 10 37.42 9.18 2.20
C ALA A 10 36.14 10.02 2.41
N GLU A 11 35.98 11.20 1.80
CA GLU A 11 34.89 12.14 2.10
C GLU A 11 33.80 12.26 1.02
N ALA A 12 33.79 11.35 0.03
CA ALA A 12 32.75 11.32 -1.01
C ALA A 12 31.69 10.23 -0.79
N LYS A 13 31.64 9.60 0.40
CA LYS A 13 30.70 8.49 0.70
C LYS A 13 29.49 8.90 1.54
N ASP A 14 29.49 10.09 2.15
CA ASP A 14 28.37 10.56 2.98
C ASP A 14 27.43 11.53 2.26
N ALA A 15 27.67 11.79 0.97
CA ALA A 15 26.78 12.53 0.09
C ALA A 15 25.85 11.61 -0.73
N ILE A 16 25.44 10.44 -0.19
CA ILE A 16 24.24 9.74 -0.67
C ILE A 16 23.02 10.47 -0.08
N SER A 17 22.93 11.74 -0.49
CA SER A 17 21.87 12.68 -0.25
C SER A 17 20.56 12.04 -0.69
N ALA A 18 19.78 11.57 0.29
CA ALA A 18 18.32 11.52 0.31
C ALA A 18 17.66 11.51 -1.08
N THR A 19 17.96 10.49 -1.88
CA THR A 19 17.26 10.29 -3.15
C THR A 19 15.86 9.86 -2.75
N LYS A 20 14.91 10.80 -2.82
CA LYS A 20 13.49 10.54 -2.62
C LYS A 20 13.12 9.35 -3.51
N ARG A 21 13.02 8.15 -2.92
CA ARG A 21 12.56 6.93 -3.59
C ARG A 21 11.09 7.16 -3.93
N THR A 22 10.82 7.78 -5.07
CA THR A 22 9.48 7.75 -5.64
C THR A 22 9.15 6.28 -5.86
N PRO A 23 8.09 5.73 -5.26
CA PRO A 23 7.73 4.35 -5.52
C PRO A 23 7.53 4.20 -7.04
N LYS A 24 8.24 3.23 -7.63
CA LYS A 24 8.10 2.92 -9.06
C LYS A 24 6.65 2.47 -9.29
N ILE A 25 5.83 3.34 -9.86
CA ILE A 25 4.44 3.02 -10.20
C ILE A 25 4.48 1.95 -11.29
N LEU A 26 4.06 0.73 -10.96
CA LEU A 26 4.07 -0.38 -11.91
C LEU A 26 2.94 -0.24 -12.93
N THR A 27 1.74 0.15 -12.49
CA THR A 27 0.55 0.28 -13.34
C THR A 27 -0.51 1.12 -12.62
N VAL A 28 -1.29 1.92 -13.36
CA VAL A 28 -2.51 2.58 -12.87
C VAL A 28 -3.73 1.85 -13.44
N ARG A 29 -4.71 1.52 -12.60
CA ARG A 29 -5.95 0.83 -13.00
C ARG A 29 -7.16 1.60 -12.52
N HIS A 30 -8.16 1.70 -13.39
CA HIS A 30 -9.46 2.28 -13.07
C HIS A 30 -10.44 1.12 -12.83
N VAL A 31 -11.04 1.08 -11.63
CA VAL A 31 -11.97 0.02 -11.24
C VAL A 31 -13.30 0.63 -10.82
N LYS A 32 -14.40 -0.04 -11.16
CA LYS A 32 -15.75 0.36 -10.75
C LYS A 32 -16.03 -0.12 -9.33
N THR A 33 -16.67 0.72 -8.52
CA THR A 33 -17.22 0.34 -7.22
C THR A 33 -18.57 -0.35 -7.39
N TYR A 34 -18.85 -1.32 -6.52
CA TYR A 34 -20.11 -2.06 -6.49
C TYR A 34 -20.90 -1.70 -5.23
N SER A 35 -22.22 -1.85 -5.29
CA SER A 35 -23.10 -1.72 -4.14
C SER A 35 -22.94 -2.94 -3.21
N PHE A 36 -22.64 -2.69 -1.94
CA PHE A 36 -22.66 -3.70 -0.88
C PHE A 36 -23.76 -3.34 0.13
N TYR A 37 -24.76 -4.21 0.20
CA TYR A 37 -25.88 -4.06 1.12
C TYR A 37 -25.49 -4.62 2.48
N ARG A 38 -25.26 -3.71 3.43
CA ARG A 38 -24.97 -4.09 4.81
C ARG A 38 -26.28 -4.18 5.59
N ALA A 39 -26.58 -5.37 6.11
CA ALA A 39 -27.71 -5.57 7.00
C ALA A 39 -27.62 -4.65 8.23
N SER A 40 -28.78 -4.21 8.72
CA SER A 40 -28.88 -3.47 9.97
C SER A 40 -28.27 -4.28 11.11
N ARG A 41 -27.51 -3.61 11.98
CA ARG A 41 -26.92 -4.20 13.20
C ARG A 41 -27.93 -4.36 14.35
N CYS A 42 -29.14 -3.81 14.21
CA CYS A 42 -30.15 -3.81 15.26
C CYS A 42 -31.31 -4.73 14.86
N PRO A 43 -31.65 -5.74 15.69
CA PRO A 43 -32.74 -6.69 15.41
C PRO A 43 -34.13 -6.15 15.78
N SER A 44 -34.26 -4.88 16.22
CA SER A 44 -35.53 -4.34 16.72
C SER A 44 -36.59 -4.22 15.62
N ILE A 45 -37.87 -4.15 16.04
CA ILE A 45 -39.05 -3.94 15.18
C ILE A 45 -38.91 -2.68 14.31
N PHE A 46 -38.14 -1.69 14.75
CA PHE A 46 -37.77 -0.50 13.99
C PHE A 46 -36.46 -0.72 13.23
N ARG A 47 -36.37 -1.77 12.40
CA ARG A 47 -35.15 -2.04 11.63
C ARG A 47 -34.83 -0.85 10.72
N PRO A 48 -33.69 -0.16 10.89
CA PRO A 48 -33.26 0.81 9.89
C PRO A 48 -33.03 0.09 8.56
N ARG A 49 -33.36 0.76 7.46
CA ARG A 49 -33.18 0.22 6.11
C ARG A 49 -31.73 -0.25 5.92
N PRO A 50 -31.50 -1.35 5.16
CA PRO A 50 -30.15 -1.77 4.81
C PRO A 50 -29.35 -0.60 4.25
N LYS A 51 -28.10 -0.46 4.70
CA LYS A 51 -27.22 0.62 4.23
C LYS A 51 -26.50 0.13 2.98
N GLU A 52 -26.66 0.86 1.90
CA GLU A 52 -25.84 0.68 0.71
C GLU A 52 -24.48 1.34 0.92
N LEU A 53 -23.41 0.56 0.72
CA LEU A 53 -22.02 0.97 0.90
C LEU A 53 -21.21 0.63 -0.34
N PRO A 54 -20.15 1.39 -0.66
CA PRO A 54 -19.27 1.03 -1.76
C PRO A 54 -18.39 -0.18 -1.41
N GLN A 55 -18.29 -1.12 -2.33
CA GLN A 55 -17.35 -2.24 -2.31
C GLN A 55 -16.38 -2.13 -3.49
N ILE A 56 -15.09 -2.29 -3.18
CA ILE A 56 -14.03 -2.41 -4.19
C ILE A 56 -13.67 -3.90 -4.29
N ARG A 57 -13.62 -4.43 -5.52
CA ARG A 57 -13.13 -5.79 -5.79
C ARG A 57 -11.79 -5.68 -6.51
N LEU A 58 -10.72 -6.17 -5.90
CA LEU A 58 -9.38 -6.18 -6.47
C LEU A 58 -8.98 -7.63 -6.75
N SER A 59 -8.62 -7.93 -7.99
CA SER A 59 -8.17 -9.26 -8.40
C SER A 59 -7.22 -9.19 -9.60
N GLY A 60 -6.44 -10.25 -9.79
CA GLY A 60 -5.54 -10.45 -10.93
C GLY A 60 -4.06 -10.43 -10.57
N ASN A 61 -3.24 -10.86 -11.53
CA ASN A 61 -1.79 -11.11 -11.34
C ASN A 61 -1.01 -9.85 -10.90
N TRP A 62 -1.52 -8.65 -11.21
CA TRP A 62 -0.90 -7.39 -10.77
C TRP A 62 -0.92 -7.22 -9.24
N LEU A 63 -1.92 -7.78 -8.56
CA LEU A 63 -2.02 -7.74 -7.11
C LEU A 63 -0.97 -8.69 -6.48
N GLN A 64 -0.81 -9.88 -7.07
CA GLN A 64 0.24 -10.82 -6.70
C GLN A 64 1.64 -10.22 -6.93
N ASN A 65 1.88 -9.61 -8.10
CA ASN A 65 3.15 -8.93 -8.41
C ASN A 65 3.43 -7.73 -7.51
N ALA A 66 2.40 -7.13 -6.90
CA ALA A 66 2.54 -6.08 -5.90
C ALA A 66 2.82 -6.61 -4.48
N GLY A 67 2.97 -7.93 -4.31
CA GLY A 67 3.34 -8.58 -3.05
C GLY A 67 2.16 -8.99 -2.17
N PHE A 68 0.93 -8.98 -2.69
CA PHE A 68 -0.21 -9.52 -1.96
C PHE A 68 -0.32 -11.03 -2.18
N THR A 69 -0.61 -11.75 -1.10
CA THR A 69 -0.76 -13.20 -1.09
C THR A 69 -2.11 -13.59 -0.51
N ILE A 70 -2.60 -14.77 -0.90
CA ILE A 70 -3.84 -15.34 -0.40
C ILE A 70 -3.67 -15.65 1.09
N ASP A 71 -4.74 -15.47 1.87
CA ASP A 71 -4.80 -15.73 3.32
C ASP A 71 -3.81 -14.95 4.19
N ARG A 72 -3.15 -13.92 3.65
CA ARG A 72 -2.33 -12.99 4.43
C ARG A 72 -3.09 -11.71 4.73
N ASN A 73 -2.81 -11.17 5.91
CA ASN A 73 -3.37 -9.90 6.33
C ASN A 73 -2.83 -8.75 5.47
N LEU A 74 -3.65 -7.71 5.32
CA LEU A 74 -3.27 -6.47 4.66
C LEU A 74 -3.57 -5.28 5.57
N THR A 75 -2.86 -4.18 5.33
CA THR A 75 -3.06 -2.92 6.02
C THR A 75 -3.78 -1.95 5.11
N ILE A 76 -4.86 -1.35 5.60
CA ILE A 76 -5.61 -0.29 4.91
C ILE A 76 -5.45 1.01 5.70
N THR A 77 -4.85 2.03 5.08
CA THR A 77 -4.79 3.39 5.62
C THR A 77 -5.85 4.23 4.91
N VAL A 78 -6.80 4.80 5.67
CA VAL A 78 -7.86 5.67 5.16
C VAL A 78 -7.51 7.12 5.46
N MET A 79 -7.49 7.96 4.43
CA MET A 79 -7.33 9.41 4.52
C MET A 79 -8.43 10.09 3.70
N LYS A 80 -8.59 11.42 3.86
CA LYS A 80 -9.55 12.17 3.06
C LYS A 80 -9.24 11.98 1.57
N ASN A 81 -10.20 11.44 0.82
CA ASN A 81 -10.12 11.14 -0.63
C ASN A 81 -9.01 10.17 -1.05
N MET A 82 -8.42 9.41 -0.12
CA MET A 82 -7.31 8.51 -0.44
C MET A 82 -7.38 7.23 0.39
N LEU A 83 -7.19 6.10 -0.28
CA LEU A 83 -7.07 4.79 0.33
C LEU A 83 -5.72 4.21 -0.06
N ILE A 84 -4.91 3.81 0.92
CA ILE A 84 -3.65 3.11 0.66
C ILE A 84 -3.74 1.70 1.22
N ILE A 85 -3.54 0.72 0.35
CA ILE A 85 -3.58 -0.71 0.68
C ILE A 85 -2.16 -1.25 0.55
N ARG A 86 -1.67 -1.95 1.57
CA ARG A 86 -0.34 -2.57 1.59
C ARG A 86 -0.41 -3.99 2.17
N PRO A 87 0.48 -4.92 1.78
CA PRO A 87 0.67 -6.15 2.52
C PRO A 87 0.98 -5.84 3.99
N ALA A 88 0.43 -6.61 4.93
CA ALA A 88 0.82 -6.46 6.33
C ALA A 88 2.28 -6.90 6.49
N LYS A 89 3.05 -6.18 7.30
CA LYS A 89 4.35 -6.68 7.75
C LYS A 89 4.06 -7.76 8.79
N GLU A 90 4.52 -8.97 8.55
CA GLU A 90 4.54 -9.98 9.60
C GLU A 90 5.51 -9.49 10.67
N ILE A 91 5.00 -9.29 11.89
CA ILE A 91 5.85 -9.14 13.06
C ILE A 91 6.22 -10.57 13.42
N GLU A 92 7.42 -11.00 13.02
CA GLU A 92 8.01 -12.23 13.55
C GLU A 92 8.17 -12.00 15.07
N ASN A 93 7.39 -12.76 15.85
CA ASN A 93 7.52 -12.83 17.31
C ASN A 93 8.48 -13.96 17.68
#